data_AF-A0A6J5JXW3-F1
#
_entry.id   AF-A0A6J5JXW3-F1
#
_cell.length_a   1.000
_cell.length_b   1.000
_cell.length_c   1.000
_cell.angle_alpha   90.00
_cell.angle_beta   90.00
_cell.angle_gamma   90.00
#
_symmetry.space_group_name_H-M   'P 1'
#
loop_
_entity.id
_entity.type
_entity.pdbx_description
1 polymer ?
#
loop_
_entity_poly.entity_id
_entity_poly.type
_entity_poly.pdbx_seq_one_letter_code
_entity_poly.pdbx_strand_id
1 'polypeptide(L)'
;MRILYLIFSFVLFFSFSLSAESGSGKDIFDRYCTVCHSPGMASMFGAPAAQDLSAWNERKKLAYDRAVEKNSIVADKPKDWNSINELLETAKSGTDKGMPPKGTCSDCTDENLVSVIEFMSSSE
;
A
#
# COMPACT_ATOMS: atom_id res chain seq x y z
N MET A 1 50.76 6.48 -38.79
CA MET A 1 50.63 6.74 -37.35
C MET A 1 49.14 6.74 -37.04
N ARG A 2 48.39 5.64 -36.84
CA ARG A 2 48.59 4.43 -36.02
C ARG A 2 49.15 4.75 -34.65
N ILE A 3 48.28 4.59 -33.64
CA ILE A 3 48.51 4.50 -32.18
C ILE A 3 48.48 5.84 -31.41
N LEU A 4 47.27 6.31 -31.13
CA LEU A 4 46.80 7.03 -29.93
C LEU A 4 45.33 7.34 -30.28
N TYR A 5 44.34 6.51 -29.98
CA TYR A 5 43.62 6.51 -28.72
C TYR A 5 42.97 5.12 -28.52
N LEU A 6 43.73 4.22 -27.91
CA LEU A 6 43.16 3.15 -27.09
C LEU A 6 42.85 3.77 -25.74
N ILE A 7 41.61 4.22 -25.54
CA ILE A 7 41.05 4.42 -24.20
C ILE A 7 39.63 3.90 -24.26
N PHE A 8 39.47 2.70 -23.68
CA PHE A 8 38.26 2.21 -23.01
C PHE A 8 36.96 2.34 -23.83
N SER A 9 36.50 1.26 -24.47
CA SER A 9 35.71 0.22 -23.81
C SER A 9 34.64 0.81 -22.88
N PHE A 10 33.39 0.38 -23.12
CA PHE A 10 32.25 0.50 -22.21
C PHE A 10 31.33 1.73 -22.36
N VAL A 11 30.77 1.93 -23.56
CA VAL A 11 29.40 2.48 -23.67
C VAL A 11 28.46 1.33 -24.07
N LEU A 12 28.48 0.27 -23.27
CA LEU A 12 27.45 -0.76 -23.23
C LEU A 12 26.83 -0.70 -21.85
N PHE A 13 25.50 -0.59 -21.80
CA PHE A 13 24.67 -0.72 -20.60
C PHE A 13 24.89 0.33 -19.51
N PHE A 14 24.31 1.51 -19.68
CA PHE A 14 23.47 1.99 -18.58
C PHE A 14 22.04 1.71 -18.98
N SER A 15 21.59 0.48 -18.70
CA SER A 15 20.18 0.23 -18.50
C SER A 15 19.76 1.17 -17.39
N PHE A 16 19.22 2.33 -17.77
CA PHE A 16 18.43 3.11 -16.84
C PHE A 16 17.19 2.24 -16.58
N SER A 17 17.28 1.41 -15.55
CA SER A 17 16.11 0.76 -14.98
C SER A 17 15.20 1.89 -14.53
N LEU A 18 14.17 2.16 -15.33
CA LEU A 18 13.03 2.94 -14.89
C LEU A 18 12.35 2.10 -13.82
N SER A 19 12.74 2.29 -12.55
CA SER A 19 11.88 1.92 -11.44
C SER A 19 10.61 2.73 -11.63
N ALA A 20 9.53 2.06 -12.00
CA ALA A 20 8.20 2.59 -11.78
C ALA A 20 8.11 2.83 -10.28
N GLU A 21 8.27 4.09 -9.86
CA GLU A 21 8.04 4.47 -8.48
C GLU A 21 6.53 4.37 -8.25
N SER A 22 6.10 3.20 -7.79
CA SER A 22 4.92 3.12 -6.94
C SER A 22 5.15 4.18 -5.87
N GLY A 23 4.51 5.35 -6.00
CA GLY A 23 4.74 6.49 -5.10
C GLY A 23 4.71 5.99 -3.66
N SER A 24 5.65 6.45 -2.84
CA SER A 24 5.84 5.87 -1.51
C SER A 24 4.51 5.84 -0.75
N GLY A 25 4.27 4.79 0.05
CA GLY A 25 3.03 4.68 0.83
C GLY A 25 2.74 5.93 1.66
N LYS A 26 3.80 6.60 2.12
CA LYS A 26 3.74 7.90 2.77
C LYS A 26 3.23 9.03 1.87
N ASP A 27 3.66 9.13 0.61
CA ASP A 27 3.19 10.17 -0.30
C ASP A 27 1.70 10.04 -0.62
N ILE A 28 1.23 8.81 -0.75
CA ILE A 28 -0.19 8.50 -0.94
C ILE A 28 -0.96 8.86 0.34
N PHE A 29 -0.42 8.48 1.50
CA PHE A 29 -1.00 8.83 2.79
C PHE A 29 -1.18 10.34 2.94
N ASP A 30 -0.10 11.09 2.71
CA ASP A 30 -0.05 12.54 2.87
C ASP A 30 -1.09 13.23 1.98
N ARG A 31 -1.26 12.74 0.75
CA ARG A 31 -2.15 13.32 -0.26
C ARG A 31 -3.63 12.99 -0.04
N TYR A 32 -3.97 11.78 0.38
CA TYR A 32 -5.35 11.28 0.32
C TYR A 32 -5.90 10.83 1.67
N CYS A 33 -5.06 10.35 2.57
CA CYS A 33 -5.51 9.61 3.75
C CYS A 33 -5.45 10.44 5.04
N THR A 34 -4.60 11.47 5.11
CA THR A 34 -4.33 12.26 6.32
C THR A 34 -5.57 12.88 6.96
N VAL A 35 -6.56 13.29 6.16
CA VAL A 35 -7.81 13.90 6.67
C VAL A 35 -8.47 13.00 7.70
N CYS A 36 -8.59 11.70 7.38
CA CYS A 36 -9.29 10.74 8.24
C CYS A 36 -8.34 9.85 9.03
N HIS A 37 -7.11 9.62 8.59
CA HIS A 37 -6.22 8.64 9.22
C HIS A 37 -5.03 9.25 9.96
N SER A 38 -4.85 10.57 9.98
CA SER A 38 -3.80 11.17 10.82
C SER A 38 -4.09 10.95 12.32
N PRO A 39 -3.07 10.70 13.17
CA PRO A 39 -3.26 10.46 14.59
C PRO A 39 -4.10 11.52 15.33
N GLY A 40 -4.01 12.79 14.91
CA GLY A 40 -4.74 13.89 15.52
C GLY A 40 -6.21 14.02 15.10
N MET A 41 -6.62 13.42 13.98
CA MET A 41 -7.99 13.56 13.45
C MET A 41 -8.74 12.23 13.37
N ALA A 42 -8.05 11.09 13.41
CA ALA A 42 -8.67 9.81 13.10
C ALA A 42 -9.83 9.42 14.02
N SER A 43 -9.74 9.76 15.30
CA SER A 43 -10.83 9.52 16.26
C SER A 43 -12.10 10.31 15.93
N MET A 44 -12.00 11.50 15.35
CA MET A 44 -13.17 12.29 14.93
C MET A 44 -13.93 11.64 13.77
N PHE A 45 -13.21 10.89 12.93
CA PHE A 45 -13.78 10.17 11.79
C PHE A 45 -14.07 8.69 12.09
N GLY A 46 -13.82 8.22 13.32
CA GLY A 46 -13.93 6.79 13.67
C GLY A 46 -12.96 5.89 12.89
N ALA A 47 -11.90 6.48 12.35
CA ALA A 47 -10.90 5.82 11.54
C ALA A 47 -9.72 5.32 12.41
N PRO A 48 -8.99 4.28 11.99
CA PRO A 48 -7.72 3.93 12.62
C PRO A 48 -6.69 5.02 12.33
N ALA A 49 -6.07 5.54 13.40
CA ALA A 49 -4.90 6.40 13.26
C ALA A 49 -3.77 5.62 12.56
N ALA A 50 -3.10 6.27 11.62
CA ALA A 50 -1.86 5.76 11.05
C ALA A 50 -0.84 5.51 12.16
N GLN A 51 -0.11 4.41 12.03
CA GLN A 51 0.92 3.97 12.96
C GLN A 51 0.42 3.62 14.38
N ASP A 52 -0.91 3.60 14.61
CA ASP A 52 -1.50 2.97 15.79
C ASP A 52 -1.49 1.45 15.63
N LEU A 53 -0.37 0.83 16.01
CA LEU A 53 -0.17 -0.62 15.88
C LEU A 53 -1.25 -1.45 16.57
N SER A 54 -1.85 -0.95 17.66
CA SER A 54 -2.91 -1.66 18.37
C SER A 54 -4.14 -1.74 17.48
N ALA A 55 -4.61 -0.60 16.98
CA ALA A 55 -5.75 -0.52 16.07
C ALA A 55 -5.53 -1.30 14.77
N TRP A 56 -4.32 -1.25 14.21
CA TRP A 56 -4.00 -1.95 12.96
C TRP A 56 -3.84 -3.46 13.12
N ASN A 57 -3.29 -3.93 14.25
CA ASN A 57 -3.21 -5.36 14.52
C ASN A 57 -4.61 -5.97 14.71
N GLU A 58 -5.51 -5.27 15.40
CA GLU A 58 -6.91 -5.69 15.51
C GLU A 58 -7.57 -5.75 14.12
N ARG A 59 -7.37 -4.74 13.27
CA ARG A 59 -7.93 -4.71 11.92
C ARG A 59 -7.41 -5.81 11.02
N LYS A 60 -6.10 -6.09 11.05
CA LYS A 60 -5.50 -7.22 10.34
C LYS A 60 -6.09 -8.55 10.78
N LYS A 61 -6.29 -8.73 12.09
CA LYS A 61 -6.97 -9.92 12.65
C LYS A 61 -8.40 -10.03 12.14
N LEU A 62 -9.20 -8.97 12.27
CA LEU A 62 -10.60 -8.96 11.80
C LEU A 62 -10.71 -9.18 10.29
N ALA A 63 -9.77 -8.63 9.51
CA ALA A 63 -9.72 -8.83 8.07
C ALA A 63 -9.46 -10.31 7.72
N TYR A 64 -8.48 -10.93 8.39
CA TYR A 64 -8.20 -12.35 8.25
C TYR A 64 -9.39 -13.23 8.71
N ASP A 65 -10.00 -12.93 9.85
CA ASP A 65 -11.12 -13.71 10.38
C ASP A 65 -12.33 -13.67 9.42
N ARG A 66 -12.67 -12.48 8.89
CA ARG A 66 -13.75 -12.34 7.88
C ARG A 66 -13.46 -13.13 6.60
N ALA A 67 -12.19 -13.21 6.22
CA ALA A 67 -11.77 -13.98 5.06
C ALA A 67 -11.98 -15.48 5.29
N VAL A 68 -11.55 -15.99 6.44
CA VAL A 68 -11.72 -17.40 6.80
C VAL A 68 -13.21 -17.76 6.96
N GLU A 69 -14.00 -16.94 7.66
CA GLU A 69 -15.42 -17.22 7.94
C GLU A 69 -16.27 -17.32 6.67
N LYS A 70 -16.01 -16.47 5.68
CA LYS A 70 -16.77 -16.49 4.42
C LYS A 70 -16.55 -17.76 3.60
N ASN A 71 -15.64 -18.66 4.00
CA ASN A 71 -15.29 -19.94 3.35
C ASN A 71 -15.18 -19.90 1.81
N SER A 72 -14.92 -18.70 1.28
CA SER A 72 -14.80 -18.37 -0.15
C SER A 72 -13.48 -17.65 -0.43
N ILE A 73 -12.70 -17.28 0.60
CA ILE A 73 -11.56 -16.36 0.45
C ILE A 73 -10.20 -17.08 0.35
N VAL A 74 -10.10 -18.39 0.53
CA VAL A 74 -8.83 -19.12 0.27
C VAL A 74 -8.91 -20.14 -0.86
N ALA A 75 -10.07 -20.38 -1.46
CA ALA A 75 -10.16 -21.32 -2.58
C ALA A 75 -9.61 -20.71 -3.88
N ASP A 76 -9.88 -19.42 -4.14
CA ASP A 76 -9.50 -18.73 -5.37
C ASP A 76 -8.36 -17.69 -5.19
N LYS A 77 -7.97 -17.39 -3.95
CA LYS A 77 -6.89 -16.43 -3.66
C LYS A 77 -5.52 -17.12 -3.69
N PRO A 78 -4.45 -16.40 -4.10
CA PRO A 78 -3.09 -16.94 -4.12
C PRO A 78 -2.63 -17.50 -2.77
N LYS A 79 -1.70 -18.46 -2.78
CA LYS A 79 -1.18 -19.11 -1.57
C LYS A 79 -0.48 -18.13 -0.61
N ASP A 80 0.05 -17.03 -1.12
CA ASP A 80 0.71 -15.94 -0.40
C ASP A 80 -0.25 -14.83 0.06
N TRP A 81 -1.57 -15.04 -0.09
CA TRP A 81 -2.58 -14.09 0.34
C TRP A 81 -2.57 -13.89 1.87
N ASN A 82 -2.63 -12.63 2.32
CA ASN A 82 -2.48 -12.26 3.74
C ASN A 82 -3.48 -11.16 4.16
N SER A 83 -3.40 -10.76 5.45
CA SER A 83 -4.29 -9.73 6.01
C SER A 83 -4.20 -8.34 5.34
N ILE A 84 -3.06 -7.98 4.74
CA ILE A 84 -2.91 -6.71 4.00
C ILE A 84 -3.76 -6.75 2.74
N ASN A 85 -3.78 -7.88 2.04
CA ASN A 85 -4.61 -8.05 0.85
C ASN A 85 -6.12 -8.00 1.17
N GLU A 86 -6.53 -8.46 2.36
CA GLU A 86 -7.92 -8.30 2.82
C GLU A 86 -8.27 -6.84 3.17
N LEU A 87 -7.31 -6.11 3.74
CA LEU A 87 -7.46 -4.67 3.96
C LEU A 87 -7.49 -3.90 2.64
N LEU A 88 -6.76 -4.36 1.62
CA LEU A 88 -6.81 -3.81 0.27
C LEU A 88 -8.21 -3.92 -0.34
N GLU A 89 -8.87 -5.08 -0.26
CA GLU A 89 -10.24 -5.24 -0.76
C GLU A 89 -11.20 -4.28 -0.04
N THR A 90 -11.05 -4.15 1.28
CA THR A 90 -11.82 -3.19 2.09
C THR A 90 -11.56 -1.75 1.65
N ALA A 91 -10.30 -1.37 1.40
CA ALA A 91 -9.94 -0.04 0.94
C ALA A 91 -10.50 0.24 -0.46
N LYS A 92 -10.47 -0.74 -1.37
CA LYS A 92 -11.03 -0.64 -2.73
C LYS A 92 -12.54 -0.45 -2.71
N SER A 93 -13.26 -1.20 -1.87
CA SER A 93 -14.72 -1.08 -1.75
C SER A 93 -15.16 0.15 -0.96
N GLY A 94 -14.31 0.67 -0.08
CA GLY A 94 -14.74 1.57 0.99
C GLY A 94 -15.50 0.82 2.09
N THR A 95 -15.97 1.55 3.09
CA THR A 95 -16.77 1.02 4.19
C THR A 95 -18.06 1.82 4.36
N ASP A 96 -19.10 1.14 4.83
CA ASP A 96 -20.37 1.74 5.26
C ASP A 96 -20.18 2.77 6.40
N LYS A 97 -19.06 2.67 7.13
CA LYS A 97 -18.64 3.60 8.19
C LYS A 97 -17.97 4.88 7.68
N GLY A 98 -18.01 5.14 6.37
CA GLY A 98 -17.61 6.42 5.80
C GLY A 98 -16.21 6.46 5.18
N MET A 99 -15.50 5.33 5.09
CA MET A 99 -14.28 5.26 4.27
C MET A 99 -14.70 5.18 2.79
N PRO A 100 -14.36 6.18 1.94
CA PRO A 100 -14.72 6.14 0.54
C PRO A 100 -13.93 5.06 -0.22
N PRO A 101 -14.45 4.54 -1.35
CA PRO A 101 -13.71 3.65 -2.23
C PRO A 101 -12.34 4.23 -2.59
N LYS A 102 -11.31 3.40 -2.48
CA LYS A 102 -9.88 3.73 -2.65
C LYS A 102 -9.39 4.93 -1.82
N GLY A 103 -10.08 5.31 -0.74
CA GLY A 103 -9.69 6.47 0.06
C GLY A 103 -9.66 7.77 -0.77
N THR A 104 -10.54 7.90 -1.76
CA THR A 104 -10.59 9.00 -2.77
C THR A 104 -9.47 9.01 -3.81
N CYS A 105 -8.49 8.10 -3.74
CA CYS A 105 -7.46 7.98 -4.76
C CYS A 105 -7.98 7.17 -5.96
N SER A 106 -8.64 7.83 -6.93
CA SER A 106 -9.17 7.17 -8.13
C SER A 106 -8.10 6.43 -8.93
N ASP A 107 -6.89 7.00 -8.96
CA ASP A 107 -5.81 6.59 -9.86
C ASP A 107 -4.83 5.63 -9.18
N CYS A 108 -4.98 5.36 -7.88
CA CYS A 108 -4.12 4.42 -7.18
C CYS A 108 -4.32 3.00 -7.74
N THR A 109 -3.21 2.35 -8.06
CA THR A 109 -3.19 0.91 -8.35
C THR A 109 -3.33 0.10 -7.06
N ASP A 110 -3.50 -1.22 -7.19
CA ASP A 110 -3.54 -2.11 -6.04
C ASP A 110 -2.21 -2.05 -5.27
N GLU A 111 -1.07 -1.92 -5.96
CA GLU A 111 0.26 -1.75 -5.35
C GLU A 111 0.37 -0.42 -4.58
N ASN A 112 -0.17 0.68 -5.14
CA ASN A 112 -0.24 1.95 -4.41
C ASN A 112 -1.05 1.81 -3.12
N LEU A 113 -2.21 1.16 -3.20
CA LEU A 113 -3.08 0.97 -2.02
C LEU A 113 -2.44 0.03 -0.98
N VAL A 114 -1.76 -1.04 -1.40
CA VAL A 114 -0.98 -1.90 -0.50
C VAL A 114 0.10 -1.09 0.21
N SER A 115 0.88 -0.29 -0.53
CA SER A 115 1.97 0.49 0.06
C SER A 115 1.51 1.48 1.13
N VAL A 116 0.34 2.12 0.95
CA VAL A 116 -0.20 3.04 1.96
C VAL A 116 -0.83 2.31 3.14
N ILE A 117 -1.42 1.13 2.93
CA ILE A 117 -1.90 0.28 4.03
C ILE A 117 -0.71 -0.19 4.87
N GLU A 118 0.39 -0.60 4.24
CA GLU A 118 1.62 -0.98 4.94
C GLU A 118 2.18 0.20 5.74
N PHE A 119 2.32 1.38 5.12
CA PHE A 119 2.76 2.60 5.81
C PHE A 119 1.87 2.93 7.02
N MET A 120 0.54 2.86 6.87
CA MET A 120 -0.38 3.17 7.96
C MET A 120 -0.39 2.10 9.06
N SER A 121 -0.05 0.86 8.74
CA SER A 121 -0.16 -0.30 9.66
C SER A 121 1.17 -0.80 10.23
N SER A 122 2.28 -0.14 9.86
CA SER A 122 3.61 -0.31 10.42
C SER A 122 4.00 0.88 11.31
N SER A 123 5.21 0.84 11.88
CA SER A 123 5.76 1.90 12.73
C SER A 123 6.94 2.64 12.08
N GLU A 124 7.07 2.55 10.75
CA GLU A 124 8.19 3.14 9.99
C GLU A 124 7.81 4.47 9.34
#